data_AF-A0A4W5LUP1-F1
#
_entry.id   AF-A0A4W5LUP1-F1
#
_cell.length_a   1.000
_cell.length_b   1.000
_cell.length_c   1.000
_cell.angle_alpha   90.00
_cell.angle_beta   90.00
_cell.angle_gamma   90.00
#
_symmetry.space_group_name_H-M   'P 1'
#
loop_
_entity.id
_entity.type
_entity.pdbx_description
1 polymer ?
#
loop_
_entity_poly.entity_id
_entity_poly.type
_entity_poly.pdbx_seq_one_letter_code
_entity_poly.pdbx_strand_id
1 'polypeptide(L)'
;MTISFNDNKEPFRQLAVYSSSTLYRGEMSQALEQARSPSLSLSPMSSPYSDIRAYVQGNTLASRKKVLPIIKDFLRDRERRAVHCGNLEESYEAPLQRACTEDAGIEEDSYFPPTPMNSLVEGCPLDNGLPKISAEALTEKFSKMASEEDNAGGH
;
A
#
# COMPACT_ATOMS: atom_id res chain seq x y z
N MET A 1 -5.25 -2.46 -6.84
CA MET A 1 -4.72 -1.83 -8.07
C MET A 1 -3.67 -2.74 -8.65
N THR A 2 -3.76 -3.04 -9.94
CA THR A 2 -2.87 -3.96 -10.66
C THR A 2 -2.20 -3.25 -11.84
N ILE A 3 -1.11 -3.84 -12.33
CA ILE A 3 -0.52 -3.56 -13.63
C ILE A 3 -0.31 -4.89 -14.34
N SER A 4 -0.65 -4.92 -15.61
CA SER A 4 -0.51 -6.07 -16.48
C SER A 4 -0.11 -5.57 -17.87
N PHE A 5 0.28 -6.49 -18.76
CA PHE A 5 0.71 -6.16 -20.11
C PHE A 5 -0.21 -6.88 -21.10
N ASN A 6 -0.63 -6.19 -22.16
CA ASN A 6 -1.38 -6.80 -23.25
C ASN A 6 -0.44 -7.56 -24.20
N ASP A 7 -0.98 -8.17 -25.25
CA ASP A 7 -0.20 -8.93 -26.25
C ASP A 7 0.85 -8.07 -26.97
N ASN A 8 0.61 -6.76 -27.06
CA ASN A 8 1.52 -5.78 -27.64
C ASN A 8 2.62 -5.33 -26.66
N LYS A 9 2.70 -5.93 -25.47
CA LYS A 9 3.60 -5.54 -24.36
C LYS A 9 3.35 -4.13 -23.84
N GLU A 10 2.17 -3.57 -24.05
CA GLU A 10 1.78 -2.28 -23.51
C GLU A 10 1.21 -2.44 -22.10
N PRO A 11 1.61 -1.60 -21.14
CA PRO A 11 1.09 -1.68 -19.78
C PRO A 11 -0.35 -1.18 -19.74
N PHE A 12 -1.24 -1.97 -19.15
CA PHE A 12 -2.57 -1.51 -18.75
C PHE A 12 -2.73 -1.62 -17.23
N ARG A 13 -3.60 -0.77 -16.68
CA ARG A 13 -3.86 -0.72 -15.25
C ARG A 13 -5.33 -0.90 -14.96
N GLN A 14 -5.61 -1.59 -13.87
CA GLN A 14 -6.95 -1.74 -13.33
C GLN A 14 -6.98 -1.34 -11.87
N LEU A 15 -8.11 -0.76 -11.48
CA LEU A 15 -8.39 -0.34 -10.12
C LEU A 15 -9.76 -0.91 -9.73
N ALA A 16 -9.87 -1.36 -8.50
CA ALA A 16 -11.13 -1.82 -7.94
C ALA A 16 -11.31 -1.19 -6.56
N VAL A 17 -12.54 -0.74 -6.30
CA VAL A 17 -12.98 -0.22 -5.00
C VAL A 17 -13.89 -1.27 -4.40
N TYR A 18 -13.48 -1.82 -3.26
CA TYR A 18 -14.27 -2.74 -2.46
C TYR A 18 -14.76 -2.04 -1.20
N SER A 19 -16.04 -2.26 -0.86
CA SER A 19 -16.58 -1.97 0.47
C SER A 19 -17.92 -2.67 0.60
N SER A 20 -18.24 -3.18 1.80
CA SER A 20 -19.60 -3.67 2.11
C SER A 20 -20.63 -2.55 2.12
N SER A 21 -20.22 -1.31 2.44
CA SER A 21 -21.08 -0.13 2.41
C SER A 21 -21.21 0.41 0.99
N THR A 22 -22.40 0.36 0.42
CA THR A 22 -22.71 0.96 -0.90
C THR A 22 -22.44 2.46 -0.92
N LEU A 23 -22.64 3.14 0.22
CA LEU A 23 -22.34 4.57 0.35
C LEU A 23 -20.84 4.82 0.22
N TYR A 24 -19.99 4.10 0.98
CA TYR A 24 -18.54 4.32 0.94
C TYR A 24 -17.94 3.92 -0.40
N ARG A 25 -18.44 2.83 -0.97
CA ARG A 25 -18.06 2.41 -2.32
C ARG A 25 -18.41 3.49 -3.34
N GLY A 26 -19.61 4.06 -3.26
CA GLY A 26 -20.08 5.13 -4.15
C GLY A 26 -19.25 6.41 -4.02
N GLU A 27 -19.09 6.92 -2.80
CA GLU A 27 -18.34 8.15 -2.54
C GLU A 27 -16.86 8.02 -2.93
N MET A 28 -16.20 6.91 -2.57
CA MET A 28 -14.80 6.67 -2.93
C MET A 28 -14.63 6.53 -4.45
N SER A 29 -15.52 5.80 -5.12
CA SER A 29 -15.54 5.72 -6.59
C SER A 29 -15.66 7.11 -7.21
N GLN A 30 -16.60 7.93 -6.74
CA GLN A 30 -16.81 9.28 -7.24
C GLN A 30 -15.56 10.15 -7.03
N ALA A 31 -14.91 10.08 -5.87
CA ALA A 31 -13.68 10.83 -5.60
C ALA A 31 -12.55 10.45 -6.56
N LEU A 32 -12.41 9.16 -6.89
CA LEU A 32 -11.42 8.67 -7.85
C LEU A 32 -11.74 9.09 -9.29
N GLU A 33 -13.02 9.05 -9.69
CA GLU A 33 -13.48 9.47 -11.02
C GLU A 33 -13.32 10.98 -11.24
N GLN A 34 -13.50 11.79 -10.18
CA GLN A 34 -13.42 13.25 -10.23
C GLN A 34 -12.01 13.79 -10.00
N ALA A 35 -11.04 12.94 -9.63
CA ALA A 35 -9.69 13.37 -9.37
C ALA A 35 -9.06 14.03 -10.60
N ARG A 36 -8.42 15.20 -10.40
CA ARG A 36 -7.76 15.97 -11.47
C ARG A 36 -6.24 16.02 -11.33
N SER A 37 -5.69 15.65 -10.17
CA SER A 37 -4.26 15.72 -9.88
C SER A 37 -3.74 14.45 -9.19
N PRO A 38 -3.34 13.42 -9.97
CA PRO A 38 -3.53 13.31 -11.42
C PRO A 38 -4.94 12.85 -11.80
N SER A 39 -5.38 13.18 -13.00
CA SER A 39 -6.54 12.53 -13.62
C SER A 39 -6.25 11.04 -13.83
N LEU A 40 -7.16 10.17 -13.38
CA LEU A 40 -7.01 8.72 -13.51
C LEU A 40 -7.61 8.16 -14.81
N SER A 41 -8.47 8.93 -15.48
CA SER A 41 -9.20 8.51 -16.70
C SER A 41 -9.85 7.14 -16.56
N LEU A 42 -10.67 6.96 -15.51
CA LEU A 42 -11.30 5.68 -15.20
C LEU A 42 -12.46 5.38 -16.15
N SER A 43 -12.51 4.16 -16.67
CA SER A 43 -13.67 3.61 -17.37
C SER A 43 -14.23 2.40 -16.62
N PRO A 44 -15.55 2.33 -16.35
CA PRO A 44 -16.16 1.21 -15.64
C PRO A 44 -15.92 -0.14 -16.33
N MET A 45 -15.74 -1.18 -15.54
CA MET A 45 -15.58 -2.57 -15.98
C MET A 45 -16.56 -3.47 -15.22
N SER A 46 -17.12 -4.48 -15.90
CA SER A 46 -18.02 -5.45 -15.26
C SER A 46 -17.29 -6.28 -14.20
N SER A 47 -17.94 -6.49 -13.06
CA SER A 47 -17.50 -7.37 -11.98
C SER A 47 -18.64 -8.33 -11.63
N PRO A 48 -18.38 -9.62 -11.38
CA PRO A 48 -19.41 -10.54 -10.89
C PRO A 48 -19.79 -10.27 -9.42
N TYR A 49 -19.03 -9.43 -8.71
CA TYR A 49 -19.23 -9.11 -7.31
C TYR A 49 -19.89 -7.73 -7.13
N SER A 50 -20.99 -7.67 -6.39
CA SER A 50 -21.81 -6.47 -6.19
C SER A 50 -21.21 -5.42 -5.24
N ASP A 51 -20.31 -5.87 -4.37
CA ASP A 51 -19.54 -5.07 -3.40
C ASP A 51 -18.22 -4.53 -3.97
N ILE A 52 -17.96 -4.78 -5.26
CA ILE A 52 -16.80 -4.29 -5.98
C ILE A 52 -17.24 -3.40 -7.14
N ARG A 53 -16.63 -2.22 -7.24
CA ARG A 53 -16.64 -1.42 -8.48
C ARG A 53 -15.27 -1.50 -9.13
N ALA A 54 -15.21 -2.05 -10.33
CA ALA A 54 -13.98 -2.25 -11.07
C ALA A 54 -13.86 -1.26 -12.23
N TYR A 55 -12.62 -0.86 -12.54
CA TYR A 55 -12.30 0.14 -13.55
C TYR A 55 -11.05 -0.24 -14.32
N VAL A 56 -11.05 0.06 -15.62
CA VAL A 56 -9.83 0.23 -16.40
C VAL A 56 -9.33 1.64 -16.17
N GLN A 57 -8.04 1.78 -15.89
CA GLN A 57 -7.41 3.08 -15.63
C GLN A 57 -6.65 3.54 -16.87
N GLY A 58 -7.19 4.52 -17.58
CA GLY A 58 -6.61 5.07 -18.80
C GLY A 58 -5.27 5.78 -18.57
N ASN A 59 -5.10 6.46 -17.43
CA ASN A 59 -3.81 7.03 -17.07
C ASN A 59 -2.88 5.95 -16.49
N THR A 60 -2.15 5.25 -17.35
CA THR A 60 -1.24 4.16 -16.96
C THR A 60 0.00 4.65 -16.20
N LEU A 61 0.27 5.95 -16.12
CA LEU A 61 1.38 6.51 -15.34
C LEU A 61 0.98 6.80 -13.88
N ALA A 62 -0.31 6.98 -13.59
CA ALA A 62 -0.80 7.21 -12.24
C ALA A 62 -0.74 5.93 -11.39
N SER A 63 0.42 5.63 -10.82
CA SER A 63 0.60 4.46 -9.95
C SER A 63 -0.09 4.63 -8.60
N ARG A 64 0.01 3.61 -7.74
CA ARG A 64 -0.44 3.66 -6.35
C ARG A 64 0.06 4.90 -5.61
N LYS A 65 1.29 5.34 -5.85
CA LYS A 65 1.88 6.55 -5.22
C LYS A 65 1.07 7.82 -5.53
N LYS A 66 0.45 7.89 -6.71
CA LYS A 66 -0.41 9.01 -7.12
C LYS A 66 -1.87 8.83 -6.73
N VAL A 67 -2.36 7.60 -6.66
CA VAL A 67 -3.73 7.29 -6.21
C VAL A 67 -3.90 7.48 -4.70
N LEU A 68 -2.87 7.16 -3.91
CA LEU A 68 -2.92 7.23 -2.44
C LEU A 68 -3.28 8.63 -1.90
N PRO A 69 -2.70 9.74 -2.39
CA PRO A 69 -3.12 11.08 -1.98
C PRO A 69 -4.63 11.32 -2.17
N ILE A 70 -5.19 10.95 -3.32
CA ILE A 70 -6.63 11.10 -3.61
C ILE A 70 -7.48 10.35 -2.57
N ILE A 71 -7.08 9.13 -2.21
CA ILE A 71 -7.76 8.33 -1.18
C ILE A 71 -7.63 8.99 0.20
N LYS A 72 -6.44 9.45 0.57
CA LYS A 72 -6.21 10.11 1.86
C LYS A 72 -7.02 11.39 2.00
N ASP A 73 -7.06 12.21 0.96
CA ASP A 73 -7.81 13.47 0.93
C ASP A 73 -9.31 13.18 1.09
N PHE A 74 -9.83 12.21 0.35
CA PHE A 74 -11.21 11.74 0.51
C PHE A 74 -11.55 11.31 1.94
N LEU A 75 -10.69 10.48 2.55
CA LEU A 75 -10.91 9.99 3.91
C LEU A 75 -10.88 11.13 4.94
N ARG A 76 -9.94 12.06 4.81
CA ARG A 76 -9.84 13.25 5.67
C ARG A 76 -11.05 14.19 5.54
N ASP A 77 -11.49 14.44 4.31
CA ASP A 77 -12.65 15.30 4.08
C ASP A 77 -13.92 14.68 4.65
N ARG A 78 -14.03 13.35 4.57
CA ARG A 78 -15.15 12.61 5.16
C ARG A 78 -15.13 12.64 6.68
N GLU A 79 -13.97 12.49 7.30
CA GLU A 79 -13.80 12.63 8.75
C GLU A 79 -14.21 14.04 9.23
N ARG A 80 -13.76 15.09 8.52
CA ARG A 80 -14.19 16.47 8.79
C ARG A 80 -15.71 16.59 8.72
N ARG A 81 -16.36 16.06 7.66
CA ARG A 81 -17.83 16.09 7.55
C ARG A 81 -18.53 15.38 8.71
N ALA A 82 -17.97 14.27 9.21
CA ALA A 82 -18.54 13.55 10.35
C ALA A 82 -18.48 14.36 11.65
N VAL A 83 -17.36 15.05 11.91
CA VAL A 83 -17.20 15.94 13.08
C VAL A 83 -18.17 17.13 13.03
N HIS A 84 -18.52 17.62 11.83
CA HIS A 84 -19.45 18.74 11.66
C HIS A 84 -20.94 18.36 11.80
N CYS A 85 -21.30 17.08 11.61
CA CYS A 85 -22.68 16.60 11.80
C CYS A 85 -22.96 16.05 13.22
N GLY A 86 -21.95 15.95 14.08
CA GLY A 86 -22.06 15.41 15.44
C GLY A 86 -22.16 16.45 16.56
N ASN A 87 -22.50 17.70 16.27
CA ASN A 87 -22.45 18.80 17.26
C ASN A 87 -23.83 19.35 17.66
N LEU A 88 -24.79 18.45 17.89
CA LEU A 88 -25.85 18.72 18.86
C LEU A 88 -25.60 17.74 20.01
N GLU A 89 -25.42 18.31 21.20
CA GLU A 89 -25.27 17.68 22.52
C GLU A 89 -24.09 16.72 22.77
N GLU A 90 -23.04 17.21 23.44
CA GLU A 90 -22.83 16.87 24.86
C GLU A 90 -21.70 17.70 25.49
N SER A 91 -22.12 18.64 26.33
CA SER A 91 -21.30 19.36 27.29
C SER A 91 -21.05 18.47 28.51
N TYR A 92 -19.86 17.89 28.66
CA TYR A 92 -19.16 17.74 29.93
C TYR A 92 -17.67 17.43 29.70
N GLU A 93 -16.87 17.99 30.59
CA GLU A 93 -15.42 18.17 30.53
C GLU A 93 -14.58 16.88 30.47
N ALA A 94 -13.54 16.89 29.62
CA ALA A 94 -12.15 16.64 30.04
C ALA A 94 -11.17 17.15 28.95
N PRO A 95 -10.31 18.15 29.23
CA PRO A 95 -9.33 18.65 28.28
C PRO A 95 -8.00 17.89 28.39
N LEU A 96 -7.65 17.09 27.39
CA LEU A 96 -6.28 16.62 27.19
C LEU A 96 -5.73 17.16 25.86
N GLN A 97 -4.82 18.11 26.04
CA GLN A 97 -3.87 18.70 25.08
C GLN A 97 -4.43 19.40 23.84
N ARG A 98 -4.88 20.63 24.08
CA ARG A 98 -4.58 21.77 23.20
C ARG A 98 -3.09 22.14 23.36
N ALA A 99 -2.28 21.73 22.39
CA ALA A 99 -1.09 22.44 21.91
C ALA A 99 -0.99 22.00 20.44
N CYS A 100 -1.05 22.86 19.43
CA CYS A 100 -0.32 24.10 19.32
C CYS A 100 -1.12 25.19 18.59
N THR A 101 -0.72 26.41 18.90
CA THR A 101 -1.05 27.73 18.40
C THR A 101 -1.22 27.87 16.88
N GLU A 102 -2.21 28.67 16.51
CA GLU A 102 -2.31 29.39 15.24
C GLU A 102 -1.20 30.47 15.22
N ASP A 103 -0.24 30.42 14.29
CA ASP A 103 0.39 31.61 13.70
C ASP A 103 1.30 31.24 12.50
N ALA A 104 1.29 32.12 11.51
CA ALA A 104 2.23 32.34 10.42
C ALA A 104 3.23 31.24 9.99
N GLY A 105 3.02 30.76 8.76
CA GLY A 105 4.06 30.59 7.72
C GLY A 105 5.43 30.07 8.14
N ILE A 106 5.57 28.75 8.21
CA ILE A 106 6.77 28.06 7.75
C ILE A 106 6.36 26.64 7.40
N GLU A 107 6.63 26.24 6.16
CA GLU A 107 6.65 24.85 5.73
C GLU A 107 7.37 23.97 6.76
N GLU A 108 6.62 23.24 7.57
CA GLU A 108 7.12 22.14 8.39
C GLU A 108 7.45 21.00 7.44
N ASP A 109 8.61 21.13 6.80
CA ASP A 109 9.32 20.03 6.18
C ASP A 109 9.48 18.99 7.28
N SER A 110 8.63 17.96 7.24
CA SER A 110 8.75 16.82 8.13
C SER A 110 10.14 16.25 7.85
N TYR A 111 11.11 16.63 8.68
CA TYR A 111 12.49 16.19 8.56
C TYR A 111 12.53 14.70 8.88
N PHE A 112 12.14 13.90 7.90
CA PHE A 112 12.48 12.48 7.89
C PHE A 112 13.99 12.42 8.03
N PRO A 113 14.52 11.62 8.99
CA PRO A 113 15.95 11.37 8.99
C PRO A 113 16.30 10.85 7.58
N PRO A 114 17.37 11.37 6.95
CA PRO A 114 17.76 10.88 5.64
C PRO A 114 17.81 9.37 5.71
N THR A 115 17.20 8.69 4.73
CA THR A 115 17.23 7.23 4.64
C THR A 115 18.67 6.81 4.87
N PRO A 116 18.95 6.00 5.91
CA PRO A 116 20.31 5.63 6.23
C PRO A 116 20.95 5.10 4.96
N MET A 117 21.99 5.80 4.52
CA MET A 117 22.80 5.39 3.39
C MET A 117 23.31 4.01 3.79
N ASN A 118 22.93 2.96 3.05
CA ASN A 118 23.58 1.66 3.25
C ASN A 118 25.08 1.95 3.18
N SER A 119 25.80 1.74 4.29
CA SER A 119 27.25 1.71 4.25
C SER A 119 27.55 0.71 3.15
N LEU A 120 28.18 1.18 2.07
CA LEU A 120 28.53 0.35 0.94
C LEU A 120 29.50 -0.69 1.51
N VAL A 121 28.96 -1.83 1.94
CA VAL A 121 29.80 -2.94 2.37
C VAL A 121 30.51 -3.37 1.10
N GLU A 122 31.83 -3.21 1.08
CA GLU A 122 32.67 -3.56 -0.06
C GLU A 122 32.56 -5.07 -0.28
N GLY A 123 31.67 -5.46 -1.19
CA GLY A 123 31.45 -6.82 -1.63
C GLY A 123 30.06 -7.35 -1.31
N CYS A 124 29.33 -7.74 -2.35
CA CYS A 124 28.23 -8.67 -2.16
C CYS A 124 28.83 -10.04 -1.78
N PRO A 125 28.27 -10.78 -0.81
CA PRO A 125 28.68 -12.16 -0.53
C PRO A 125 28.59 -13.08 -1.77
N LEU A 126 27.85 -12.64 -2.79
CA LEU A 126 27.64 -13.31 -4.07
C LEU A 126 28.59 -12.85 -5.19
N ASP A 127 29.46 -11.85 -4.96
CA ASP A 127 30.46 -11.42 -5.95
C ASP A 127 31.48 -12.53 -6.27
N ASN A 128 31.64 -13.49 -5.36
CA ASN A 128 32.42 -14.71 -5.57
C ASN A 128 31.68 -15.78 -6.39
N GLY A 129 30.52 -15.44 -6.96
CA GLY A 129 29.63 -16.36 -7.68
C GLY A 129 28.68 -17.11 -6.74
N LEU A 130 27.71 -17.80 -7.34
CA LEU A 130 26.83 -18.70 -6.60
C LEU A 130 27.66 -19.79 -5.90
N PRO A 131 27.32 -20.17 -4.66
CA PRO A 131 28.00 -21.26 -3.99
C PRO A 131 27.95 -22.52 -4.87
N LYS A 132 29.10 -23.16 -5.05
CA LYS A 132 29.23 -24.40 -5.83
C LYS A 132 28.62 -25.55 -5.03
N ILE A 133 27.30 -25.62 -5.02
CA ILE A 133 26.54 -26.69 -4.40
C ILE A 133 26.60 -27.88 -5.38
N SER A 134 27.37 -28.92 -5.03
CA SER A 134 27.38 -30.18 -5.77
C SER A 134 26.16 -31.03 -5.39
N ALA A 135 25.73 -31.90 -6.31
CA ALA A 135 24.66 -32.86 -6.02
C ALA A 135 25.02 -33.77 -4.83
N GLU A 136 26.30 -34.14 -4.70
CA GLU A 136 26.84 -34.96 -3.61
C GLU A 136 26.68 -34.27 -2.25
N ALA A 137 26.99 -32.97 -2.16
CA ALA A 137 26.86 -32.19 -0.92
C ALA A 137 25.39 -32.05 -0.49
N LEU A 138 24.46 -31.98 -1.46
CA LEU A 138 23.03 -32.02 -1.15
C LEU A 138 22.62 -33.38 -0.60
N THR A 139 23.01 -34.47 -1.26
CA THR A 139 22.67 -35.83 -0.81
C THR A 139 23.24 -36.14 0.56
N GLU A 140 24.49 -35.74 0.85
CA GLU A 140 25.09 -35.93 2.18
C GLU A 140 24.32 -35.15 3.25
N LYS A 141 23.94 -33.90 2.96
CA LYS A 141 23.13 -33.09 3.88
C LYS A 141 21.76 -33.71 4.16
N PHE A 142 21.08 -34.26 3.15
CA PHE A 142 19.81 -34.97 3.35
C PHE A 142 19.97 -36.23 4.19
N SER A 143 21.01 -37.03 3.91
CA SER A 143 21.34 -38.20 4.73
C SER A 143 21.63 -37.82 6.18
N LYS A 144 22.34 -36.71 6.39
CA LYS A 144 22.66 -36.20 7.73
C LYS A 144 21.40 -35.77 8.50
N MET A 145 20.50 -35.01 7.86
CA MET A 145 19.23 -34.60 8.48
C MET A 145 18.37 -35.82 8.86
N ALA A 146 18.32 -36.85 8.00
CA ALA A 146 17.62 -38.09 8.31
C ALA A 146 18.23 -38.83 9.51
N SER A 147 19.56 -38.85 9.63
CA SER A 147 20.25 -39.46 10.78
C SER A 147 20.17 -38.64 12.07
N GLU A 148 20.01 -37.31 11.98
CA GLU A 148 19.84 -36.43 13.13
C GLU A 148 18.43 -36.50 13.72
N GLU A 149 17.41 -36.80 12.91
CA GLU A 149 16.05 -37.07 13.39
C GLU A 149 15.97 -38.37 14.21
N ASP A 150 16.75 -39.41 13.88
CA ASP A 150 16.79 -40.67 14.63
C ASP A 150 17.51 -40.56 15.99
N ASN A 151 18.43 -39.60 16.16
CA ASN A 151 19.21 -39.46 17.39
C ASN A 151 18.63 -38.43 18.39
N ALA A 152 17.54 -37.76 18.04
CA ALA A 152 16.79 -36.86 18.93
C ALA A 152 15.65 -37.58 19.69
N GLY A 153 15.45 -38.88 19.45
CA GLY A 153 14.37 -39.70 20.05
C GLY A 153 14.82 -40.78 21.03
N GLY A 154 16.06 -40.74 21.54
CA GLY A 154 16.62 -41.77 22.42
C GLY A 154 17.05 -41.28 23.80
N HIS A 155 16.13 -41.40 24.76
CA HIS A 155 16.24 -41.31 26.23
C HIS A 155 16.60 -39.96 26.90
#